data_AF-A0A2H0Q9L9-F1
#
_entry.id   AF-A0A2H0Q9L9-F1
#
_cell.length_a   1.000
_cell.length_b   1.000
_cell.length_c   1.000
_cell.angle_alpha   90.00
_cell.angle_beta   90.00
_cell.angle_gamma   90.00
#
_symmetry.space_group_name_H-M   'P 1'
#
loop_
_entity.id
_entity.type
_entity.pdbx_description
1 polymer ?
#
loop_
_entity_poly.entity_id
_entity_poly.type
_entity_poly.pdbx_seq_one_letter_code
_entity_poly.pdbx_strand_id
1 'polypeptide(L)'
;MFRIMIALNYIFLSVNSFAYEVKFIENDWKVLSFDNIKTHKINFLIDRLEVVVSKSAAPLIYKFEKPLNVKKVELQTRIQGYINFDGKEGDKNVDDAYLRVGLIIKGNKTLNFFQRAVAPRWVKALYEVGQGDDGVDKILFLTSFERSELFHTSRSHDNQSYYEEIFAFKRSGNTINGIFDLPESVKIIGLWLSSDGDDTLSQFSINIKSLQFFDEI
;
A
#
# COMPACT_ATOMS: atom_id res chain seq x y z
N MET A 1 39.88 -52.71 6.27
CA MET A 1 38.39 -52.73 6.36
C MET A 1 37.91 -51.33 5.97
N PHE A 2 37.46 -51.16 4.74
CA PHE A 2 37.10 -49.86 4.14
C PHE A 2 35.73 -49.37 4.64
N ARG A 3 35.61 -48.10 5.02
CA ARG A 3 34.33 -47.38 5.07
C ARG A 3 34.50 -46.06 4.31
N ILE A 4 34.05 -46.05 3.06
CA ILE A 4 33.90 -44.83 2.27
C ILE A 4 32.58 -44.20 2.73
N MET A 5 32.67 -43.07 3.42
CA MET A 5 31.53 -42.27 3.83
C MET A 5 31.20 -41.31 2.68
N ILE A 6 30.14 -41.60 1.93
CA ILE A 6 29.64 -40.70 0.88
C ILE A 6 28.89 -39.57 1.59
N ALA A 7 29.53 -38.40 1.70
CA ALA A 7 28.85 -37.18 2.13
C ALA A 7 27.97 -36.69 0.98
N LEU A 8 26.64 -36.82 1.12
CA LEU A 8 25.69 -36.13 0.25
C LEU A 8 25.76 -34.63 0.56
N ASN A 9 26.38 -33.87 -0.34
CA ASN A 9 26.25 -32.41 -0.37
C ASN A 9 24.86 -32.05 -0.88
N TYR A 10 23.97 -31.64 0.03
CA TYR A 10 22.73 -30.98 -0.34
C TYR A 10 23.05 -29.58 -0.86
N ILE A 11 23.04 -29.41 -2.18
CA ILE A 11 23.07 -28.09 -2.81
C ILE A 11 21.69 -27.47 -2.56
N PHE A 12 21.61 -26.53 -1.62
CA PHE A 12 20.47 -25.62 -1.53
C PHE A 12 20.51 -24.71 -2.76
N LEU A 13 19.69 -25.03 -3.76
CA LEU A 13 19.39 -24.09 -4.84
C LEU A 13 18.63 -22.91 -4.21
N SER A 14 19.28 -21.76 -4.11
CA SER A 14 18.61 -20.51 -3.76
C SER A 14 17.62 -20.19 -4.86
N VAL A 15 16.33 -20.38 -4.59
CA VAL A 15 15.31 -19.99 -5.54
C VAL A 15 15.25 -18.47 -5.55
N ASN A 16 15.65 -17.87 -6.68
CA ASN A 16 15.59 -16.43 -6.85
C ASN A 16 14.12 -16.03 -6.93
N SER A 17 13.53 -15.56 -5.83
CA SER A 17 12.24 -14.88 -5.88
C SER A 17 12.39 -13.64 -6.74
N PHE A 18 11.58 -13.51 -7.79
CA PHE A 18 11.52 -12.27 -8.56
C PHE A 18 10.94 -11.18 -7.67
N ALA A 19 11.73 -10.13 -7.41
CA ALA A 19 11.31 -8.95 -6.68
C ALA A 19 11.05 -7.81 -7.66
N TYR A 20 9.86 -7.24 -7.62
CA TYR A 20 9.56 -5.98 -8.29
C TYR A 20 9.77 -4.83 -7.29
N GLU A 21 10.72 -3.95 -7.58
CA GLU A 21 10.94 -2.73 -6.81
C GLU A 21 10.22 -1.54 -7.45
N VAL A 22 9.44 -0.83 -6.64
CA VAL A 22 8.72 0.37 -7.06
C VAL A 22 9.70 1.52 -7.25
N LYS A 23 9.61 2.18 -8.41
CA LYS A 23 10.40 3.38 -8.71
C LYS A 23 9.63 4.64 -8.29
N PHE A 24 10.32 5.54 -7.59
CA PHE A 24 9.77 6.84 -7.18
C PHE A 24 10.13 7.92 -8.18
N ILE A 25 9.61 7.81 -9.41
CA ILE A 25 9.79 8.78 -10.49
C ILE A 25 8.49 9.58 -10.65
N GLU A 26 8.53 10.89 -10.47
CA GLU A 26 7.33 11.76 -10.41
C GLU A 26 6.29 11.51 -11.51
N ASN A 27 6.73 11.35 -12.77
CA ASN A 27 5.84 11.17 -13.91
C ASN A 27 5.07 9.84 -13.92
N ASP A 28 5.50 8.86 -13.12
CA ASP A 28 4.84 7.56 -13.02
C ASP A 28 3.71 7.57 -11.97
N TRP A 29 3.61 8.65 -11.19
CA TRP A 29 2.67 8.78 -10.08
C TRP A 29 1.63 9.86 -10.33
N LYS A 30 0.38 9.56 -10.00
CA LYS A 30 -0.73 10.51 -10.02
C LYS A 30 -1.10 10.89 -8.58
N VAL A 31 -0.97 12.17 -8.26
CA VAL A 31 -1.46 12.74 -6.99
C VAL A 31 -2.95 13.03 -7.12
N LEU A 32 -3.75 12.47 -6.22
CA LEU A 32 -5.15 12.84 -6.08
C LEU A 32 -5.32 13.99 -5.09
N SER A 33 -6.25 14.88 -5.40
CA SER A 33 -6.71 15.94 -4.50
C SER A 33 -8.20 15.80 -4.25
N PHE A 34 -8.61 16.11 -3.03
CA PHE A 34 -10.00 16.19 -2.63
C PHE A 34 -10.44 17.65 -2.55
N ASP A 35 -11.73 17.89 -2.77
CA ASP A 35 -12.28 19.23 -2.62
C ASP A 35 -12.23 19.63 -1.13
N ASN A 36 -11.74 20.85 -0.86
CA ASN A 36 -11.62 21.43 0.49
C ASN A 36 -10.63 20.74 1.45
N ILE A 37 -9.83 19.76 0.99
CA ILE A 37 -8.75 19.17 1.78
C ILE A 37 -7.41 19.57 1.17
N LYS A 38 -6.49 20.03 2.01
CA LYS A 38 -5.14 20.40 1.57
C LYS A 38 -4.41 19.16 1.05
N THR A 39 -3.75 19.28 -0.09
CA THR A 39 -2.89 18.21 -0.64
C THR A 39 -1.57 18.14 0.13
N HIS A 40 -1.01 16.93 0.25
CA HIS A 40 0.35 16.75 0.76
C HIS A 40 1.38 17.53 -0.06
N LYS A 41 2.53 17.84 0.56
CA LYS A 41 3.74 18.14 -0.20
C LYS A 41 4.47 16.83 -0.47
N ILE A 42 4.76 16.54 -1.73
CA ILE A 42 5.32 15.26 -2.17
C ILE A 42 6.61 15.55 -2.94
N ASN A 43 7.70 14.89 -2.56
CA ASN A 43 8.99 15.04 -3.23
C ASN A 43 9.49 13.65 -3.66
N PHE A 44 9.71 13.49 -4.96
CA PHE A 44 10.33 12.31 -5.55
C PHE A 44 11.84 12.50 -5.56
N LEU A 45 12.54 11.81 -4.66
CA LEU A 45 13.99 11.87 -4.52
C LEU A 45 14.60 10.61 -5.12
N ILE A 46 15.90 10.67 -5.42
CA ILE A 46 16.60 9.58 -6.13
C ILE A 46 16.53 8.22 -5.42
N ASP A 47 16.46 8.22 -4.08
CA ASP A 47 16.50 7.04 -3.23
C ASP A 47 15.25 6.84 -2.37
N ARG A 48 14.25 7.73 -2.50
CA ARG A 48 13.04 7.69 -1.67
C ARG A 48 11.91 8.57 -2.19
N LEU A 49 10.71 8.25 -1.75
CA LEU A 49 9.55 9.12 -1.81
C LEU A 49 9.35 9.81 -0.46
N GLU A 50 9.29 11.15 -0.45
CA GLU A 50 8.94 11.92 0.73
C GLU A 50 7.49 12.43 0.62
N VAL A 51 6.69 12.14 1.64
CA VAL A 51 5.31 12.64 1.80
C VAL A 51 5.25 13.46 3.09
N VAL A 52 4.96 14.75 2.97
CA VAL A 52 4.78 15.65 4.11
C VAL A 52 3.30 15.91 4.31
N VAL A 53 2.79 15.41 5.44
CA VAL A 53 1.41 15.55 5.88
C VAL A 53 1.34 16.74 6.84
N SER A 54 0.48 17.71 6.52
CA SER A 54 0.27 18.91 7.33
C SER A 54 -1.19 19.31 7.25
N LYS A 55 -2.03 18.63 8.05
CA LYS A 55 -3.50 18.78 8.05
C LYS A 55 -4.07 18.55 6.65
N SER A 56 -3.72 17.42 6.07
CA SER A 56 -3.84 17.15 4.63
C SER A 56 -4.10 15.67 4.39
N ALA A 57 -4.77 15.35 3.28
CA ALA A 57 -4.92 14.01 2.74
C ALA A 57 -4.75 14.08 1.21
N ALA A 58 -3.92 13.21 0.64
CA ALA A 58 -3.74 13.11 -0.80
C ALA A 58 -3.20 11.73 -1.20
N PRO A 59 -4.06 10.86 -1.75
CA PRO A 59 -3.61 9.59 -2.29
C PRO A 59 -2.64 9.75 -3.46
N LEU A 60 -1.70 8.82 -3.53
CA LEU A 60 -0.77 8.64 -4.64
C LEU A 60 -1.10 7.34 -5.38
N ILE A 61 -1.31 7.43 -6.68
CA ILE A 61 -1.62 6.28 -7.52
C ILE A 61 -0.44 5.99 -8.44
N TYR A 62 -0.03 4.73 -8.50
CA TYR A 62 0.95 4.22 -9.45
C TYR A 62 0.33 3.10 -10.26
N LYS A 63 0.41 3.15 -11.58
CA LYS A 63 -0.09 2.08 -12.47
C LYS A 63 1.07 1.23 -12.96
N PHE A 64 0.97 -0.08 -12.83
CA PHE A 64 1.95 -0.97 -13.44
C PHE A 64 1.73 -1.06 -14.95
N GLU A 65 2.82 -1.16 -15.72
CA GLU A 65 2.74 -1.41 -17.17
C GLU A 65 2.06 -2.75 -17.48
N LYS A 66 2.27 -3.74 -16.59
CA LYS A 66 1.67 -5.08 -16.66
C LYS A 66 1.22 -5.50 -15.27
N PRO A 67 0.14 -6.29 -15.15
CA PRO A 67 -0.27 -6.85 -13.87
C PRO A 67 0.86 -7.67 -13.22
N LEU A 68 1.03 -7.52 -11.92
CA LEU A 68 1.99 -8.27 -11.11
C LEU A 68 1.25 -9.30 -10.25
N ASN A 69 1.76 -10.52 -10.18
CA ASN A 69 1.35 -11.46 -9.13
C ASN A 69 2.16 -11.15 -7.87
N VAL A 70 1.48 -11.07 -6.73
CA VAL A 70 2.08 -10.66 -5.47
C VAL A 70 1.60 -11.57 -4.36
N LYS A 71 2.56 -12.16 -3.64
CA LYS A 71 2.35 -12.92 -2.40
C LYS A 71 2.97 -12.22 -1.20
N LYS A 72 4.04 -11.45 -1.41
CA LYS A 72 4.77 -10.77 -0.36
C LYS A 72 4.97 -9.31 -0.67
N VAL A 73 4.84 -8.47 0.35
CA VAL A 73 5.10 -7.03 0.28
C VAL A 73 6.17 -6.69 1.31
N GLU A 74 7.28 -6.11 0.87
CA GLU A 74 8.29 -5.53 1.77
C GLU A 74 8.21 -4.00 1.73
N LEU A 75 8.26 -3.40 2.90
CA LEU A 75 8.19 -1.96 3.09
C LEU A 75 9.33 -1.50 4.00
N GLN A 76 10.00 -0.42 3.60
CA GLN A 76 10.99 0.27 4.42
C GLN A 76 10.71 1.77 4.46
N THR A 77 10.42 2.29 5.65
CA THR A 77 10.07 3.70 5.85
C THR A 77 10.65 4.30 7.11
N ARG A 78 10.79 5.63 7.10
CA ARG A 78 11.04 6.44 8.30
C ARG A 78 9.97 7.52 8.44
N ILE A 79 9.45 7.67 9.65
CA ILE A 79 8.49 8.70 10.02
C ILE A 79 9.17 9.76 10.90
N GLN A 80 8.78 11.01 10.73
CA GLN A 80 9.03 12.08 11.69
C GLN A 80 7.71 12.74 12.09
N GLY A 81 7.53 13.06 13.37
CA GLY A 81 6.27 13.58 13.89
C GLY A 81 5.32 12.48 14.39
N TYR A 82 4.08 12.86 14.65
CA TYR A 82 3.07 11.98 15.24
C TYR A 82 1.66 12.32 14.74
N ILE A 83 0.80 11.31 14.76
CA ILE A 83 -0.64 11.44 14.60
C ILE A 83 -1.22 11.72 15.98
N ASN A 84 -2.11 12.68 16.04
CA ASN A 84 -2.87 13.01 17.23
C ASN A 84 -4.15 12.19 17.28
N PHE A 85 -4.07 10.90 17.61
CA PHE A 85 -5.26 10.07 17.70
C PHE A 85 -6.22 10.60 18.78
N ASP A 86 -7.36 11.17 18.39
CA ASP A 86 -8.45 11.54 19.31
C ASP A 86 -9.34 10.31 19.58
N GLY A 87 -8.71 9.23 20.08
CA GLY A 87 -9.34 7.92 20.24
C GLY A 87 -8.35 6.77 20.18
N LYS A 88 -8.85 5.55 20.01
CA LYS A 88 -7.99 4.38 19.79
C LYS A 88 -7.77 4.16 18.31
N GLU A 89 -6.51 4.07 17.91
CA GLU A 89 -6.14 3.60 16.57
C GLU A 89 -6.91 2.32 16.22
N GLY A 90 -7.51 2.30 15.03
CA GLY A 90 -8.34 1.20 14.52
C GLY A 90 -9.83 1.31 14.83
N ASP A 91 -10.27 2.26 15.68
CA ASP A 91 -11.70 2.52 15.91
C ASP A 91 -12.37 3.09 14.64
N LYS A 92 -13.69 2.87 14.49
CA LYS A 92 -14.47 3.30 13.30
C LYS A 92 -14.38 4.80 12.98
N ASN A 93 -14.15 5.63 14.01
CA ASN A 93 -14.07 7.09 13.86
C ASN A 93 -12.63 7.61 13.85
N VAL A 94 -11.63 6.72 13.85
CA VAL A 94 -10.21 7.06 13.82
C VAL A 94 -9.65 6.54 12.50
N ASP A 95 -9.77 7.37 11.47
CA ASP A 95 -9.34 7.03 10.11
C ASP A 95 -8.02 7.70 9.70
N ASP A 96 -7.33 8.39 10.60
CA ASP A 96 -5.96 8.81 10.32
C ASP A 96 -5.00 7.61 10.44
N ALA A 97 -4.10 7.49 9.47
CA ALA A 97 -3.06 6.47 9.45
C ALA A 97 -1.78 7.07 8.88
N TYR A 98 -0.62 6.61 9.38
CA TYR A 98 0.66 7.05 8.82
C TYR A 98 0.73 6.65 7.36
N LEU A 99 0.62 5.36 7.06
CA LEU A 99 0.71 4.87 5.70
C LEU A 99 -0.22 3.69 5.49
N ARG A 100 -1.01 3.75 4.42
CA ARG A 100 -1.63 2.56 3.83
C ARG A 100 -1.01 2.29 2.49
N VAL A 101 -0.59 1.04 2.28
CA VAL A 101 -0.14 0.54 0.99
C VAL A 101 -1.31 -0.21 0.37
N GLY A 102 -2.06 0.47 -0.50
CA GLY A 102 -3.20 -0.10 -1.22
C GLY A 102 -2.75 -0.88 -2.45
N LEU A 103 -3.09 -2.16 -2.48
CA LEU A 103 -2.93 -3.03 -3.65
C LEU A 103 -4.19 -2.93 -4.51
N ILE A 104 -4.08 -2.38 -5.73
CA ILE A 104 -5.23 -2.31 -6.64
C ILE A 104 -5.36 -3.67 -7.34
N ILE A 105 -6.29 -4.49 -6.85
CA ILE A 105 -6.47 -5.88 -7.30
C ILE A 105 -7.17 -5.88 -8.65
N LYS A 106 -6.58 -6.61 -9.60
CA LYS A 106 -7.16 -6.84 -10.93
C LYS A 106 -8.49 -7.59 -10.78
N GLY A 107 -9.50 -7.09 -11.47
CA GLY A 107 -10.81 -7.72 -11.56
C GLY A 107 -11.46 -7.51 -12.92
N ASN A 108 -12.79 -7.53 -12.92
CA ASN A 108 -13.61 -7.32 -14.11
C ASN A 108 -14.57 -6.13 -13.99
N LYS A 109 -14.64 -5.46 -12.83
CA LYS A 109 -15.54 -4.32 -12.65
C LYS A 109 -14.95 -3.10 -13.35
N THR A 110 -15.81 -2.37 -14.05
CA THR A 110 -15.51 -1.09 -14.69
C THR A 110 -16.69 -0.14 -14.46
N LEU A 111 -16.43 1.16 -14.51
CA LEU A 111 -17.52 2.15 -14.48
C LEU A 111 -18.09 2.32 -15.89
N ASN A 112 -19.39 2.05 -16.04
CA ASN A 112 -20.12 2.44 -17.24
C ASN A 112 -20.26 3.96 -17.32
N PHE A 113 -20.77 4.48 -18.46
CA PHE A 113 -20.87 5.92 -18.70
C PHE A 113 -21.65 6.67 -17.60
N PHE A 114 -22.80 6.13 -17.18
CA PHE A 114 -23.63 6.74 -16.14
C PHE A 114 -22.96 6.70 -14.77
N GLN A 115 -22.39 5.55 -14.39
CA GLN A 115 -21.63 5.40 -13.14
C GLN A 115 -20.44 6.36 -13.10
N ARG A 116 -19.71 6.50 -14.21
CA ARG A 116 -18.59 7.44 -14.33
C ARG A 116 -19.03 8.90 -14.21
N ALA A 117 -20.25 9.25 -14.65
CA ALA A 117 -20.75 10.62 -14.51
C ALA A 117 -20.94 10.98 -13.01
N VAL A 118 -21.58 10.09 -12.24
CA VAL A 118 -21.98 10.35 -10.85
C VAL A 118 -20.97 9.92 -9.78
N ALA A 119 -19.98 9.09 -10.14
CA ALA A 119 -18.98 8.59 -9.19
C ALA A 119 -18.14 9.72 -8.58
N PRO A 120 -17.71 9.60 -7.31
CA PRO A 120 -16.70 10.48 -6.73
C PRO A 120 -15.38 10.45 -7.52
N ARG A 121 -14.59 11.53 -7.46
CA ARG A 121 -13.31 11.63 -8.19
C ARG A 121 -12.35 10.49 -7.88
N TRP A 122 -12.26 10.08 -6.61
CA TRP A 122 -11.39 8.98 -6.18
C TRP A 122 -11.83 7.63 -6.77
N VAL A 123 -13.13 7.38 -6.88
CA VAL A 123 -13.67 6.17 -7.53
C VAL A 123 -13.33 6.19 -9.02
N LYS A 124 -13.48 7.34 -9.70
CA LYS A 124 -13.09 7.46 -11.12
C LYS A 124 -11.61 7.17 -11.30
N ALA A 125 -10.76 7.71 -10.44
CA ALA A 125 -9.31 7.49 -10.47
C ALA A 125 -8.93 6.04 -10.23
N LEU A 126 -9.60 5.35 -9.30
CA LEU A 126 -9.41 3.90 -9.08
C LEU A 126 -9.68 3.11 -10.37
N TYR A 127 -10.83 3.33 -11.00
CA TYR A 127 -11.21 2.64 -12.24
C TYR A 127 -10.49 3.17 -13.49
N GLU A 128 -9.74 4.28 -13.40
CA GLU A 128 -8.82 4.73 -14.45
C GLU A 128 -7.56 3.85 -14.51
N VAL A 129 -7.14 3.27 -13.39
CA VAL A 129 -6.01 2.32 -13.36
C VAL A 129 -6.33 1.09 -14.22
N GLY A 130 -7.54 0.53 -14.04
CA GLY A 130 -8.08 -0.55 -14.87
C GLY A 130 -8.81 -0.06 -16.12
N GLN A 131 -8.20 0.83 -16.92
CA GLN A 131 -8.68 1.09 -18.29
C GLN A 131 -7.94 0.20 -19.30
N GLY A 132 -8.68 -0.33 -20.28
CA GLY A 132 -8.20 -1.30 -21.27
C GLY A 132 -8.84 -2.67 -21.03
N ASP A 133 -8.03 -3.73 -21.08
CA ASP A 133 -8.46 -5.13 -20.88
C ASP A 133 -8.55 -5.54 -19.39
N ASP A 134 -8.15 -4.67 -18.47
CA ASP A 134 -8.11 -4.94 -17.03
C ASP A 134 -9.22 -4.19 -16.30
N GLY A 135 -10.05 -4.86 -15.51
CA GLY A 135 -10.96 -4.20 -14.55
C GLY A 135 -10.35 -4.11 -13.15
N VAL A 136 -11.07 -3.49 -12.21
CA VAL A 136 -10.69 -3.42 -10.79
C VAL A 136 -11.66 -4.28 -9.97
N ASP A 137 -11.17 -5.12 -9.08
CA ASP A 137 -12.04 -5.80 -8.10
C ASP A 137 -12.25 -4.90 -6.87
N LYS A 138 -11.15 -4.59 -6.17
CA LYS A 138 -11.08 -3.78 -4.95
C LYS A 138 -9.65 -3.26 -4.73
N ILE A 139 -9.49 -2.37 -3.76
CA ILE A 139 -8.18 -2.04 -3.16
C ILE A 139 -8.02 -2.86 -1.88
N LEU A 140 -6.91 -3.57 -1.72
CA LEU A 140 -6.53 -4.16 -0.44
C LEU A 140 -5.49 -3.27 0.24
N PHE A 141 -5.89 -2.56 1.28
CA PHE A 141 -4.99 -1.72 2.07
C PHE A 141 -4.21 -2.53 3.10
N LEU A 142 -2.89 -2.48 2.97
CA LEU A 142 -1.95 -2.93 3.98
C LEU A 142 -1.57 -1.72 4.84
N THR A 143 -2.22 -1.59 5.99
CA THR A 143 -2.15 -0.38 6.81
C THR A 143 -1.10 -0.50 7.91
N SER A 144 -0.37 0.58 8.13
CA SER A 144 0.53 0.72 9.25
C SER A 144 -0.21 0.90 10.57
N PHE A 145 0.31 0.32 11.64
CA PHE A 145 -0.30 0.45 12.98
C PHE A 145 0.74 0.61 14.08
N GLU A 146 0.38 1.25 15.18
CA GLU A 146 1.21 1.34 16.39
C GLU A 146 0.82 0.27 17.42
N ARG A 147 -0.48 0.02 17.60
CA ARG A 147 -1.00 -0.87 18.64
C ARG A 147 -0.89 -2.35 18.25
N SER A 148 -0.14 -3.13 19.03
CA SER A 148 0.12 -4.55 18.77
C SER A 148 -1.13 -5.39 18.56
N GLU A 149 -2.22 -5.06 19.26
CA GLU A 149 -3.48 -5.79 19.20
C GLU A 149 -4.14 -5.75 17.81
N LEU A 150 -3.75 -4.80 16.95
CA LEU A 150 -4.30 -4.67 15.60
C LEU A 150 -3.65 -5.62 14.60
N PHE A 151 -2.51 -6.21 14.90
CA PHE A 151 -1.76 -7.01 13.92
C PHE A 151 -2.62 -8.16 13.34
N HIS A 152 -2.65 -8.27 12.01
CA HIS A 152 -3.51 -9.21 11.25
C HIS A 152 -5.01 -9.08 11.46
N THR A 153 -5.48 -8.09 12.21
CA THR A 153 -6.90 -7.75 12.20
C THR A 153 -7.26 -7.05 10.90
N SER A 154 -8.52 -7.18 10.51
CA SER A 154 -9.07 -6.52 9.33
C SER A 154 -10.22 -5.63 9.72
N ARG A 155 -10.43 -4.58 8.92
CA ARG A 155 -11.65 -3.76 8.99
C ARG A 155 -12.30 -3.70 7.62
N SER A 156 -13.61 -3.90 7.62
CA SER A 156 -14.45 -3.57 6.48
C SER A 156 -15.22 -2.32 6.85
N HIS A 157 -15.14 -1.30 5.99
CA HIS A 157 -15.94 -0.11 6.16
C HIS A 157 -17.34 -0.38 5.60
N ASP A 158 -18.35 -0.27 6.46
CA ASP A 158 -19.73 -0.66 6.17
C ASP A 158 -20.21 -0.07 4.83
N ASN A 159 -20.76 -0.92 3.95
CA ASN A 159 -21.39 -0.61 2.66
C ASN A 159 -20.48 -0.22 1.47
N GLN A 160 -19.14 -0.29 1.58
CA GLN A 160 -18.27 0.06 0.45
C GLN A 160 -17.52 -1.17 -0.10
N SER A 161 -17.98 -1.70 -1.24
CA SER A 161 -17.35 -2.83 -1.94
C SER A 161 -16.02 -2.50 -2.64
N TYR A 162 -15.45 -1.32 -2.39
CA TYR A 162 -14.30 -0.80 -3.15
C TYR A 162 -12.96 -1.12 -2.50
N TYR A 163 -12.92 -1.36 -1.19
CA TYR A 163 -11.68 -1.65 -0.50
C TYR A 163 -11.87 -2.50 0.76
N GLU A 164 -10.78 -3.16 1.14
CA GLU A 164 -10.61 -3.91 2.39
C GLU A 164 -9.31 -3.45 3.03
N GLU A 165 -9.20 -3.64 4.34
CA GLU A 165 -8.02 -3.19 5.07
C GLU A 165 -7.54 -4.23 6.07
N ILE A 166 -6.22 -4.44 6.06
CA ILE A 166 -5.50 -5.34 6.95
C ILE A 166 -4.36 -4.55 7.60
N PHE A 167 -4.27 -4.63 8.91
CA PHE A 167 -3.15 -4.05 9.66
C PHE A 167 -1.92 -4.93 9.52
N ALA A 168 -0.99 -4.49 8.67
CA ALA A 168 0.09 -5.30 8.13
C ALA A 168 1.47 -4.87 8.65
N PHE A 169 1.70 -3.57 8.82
CA PHE A 169 3.03 -3.06 9.12
C PHE A 169 3.11 -2.34 10.48
N LYS A 170 3.72 -3.00 11.47
CA LYS A 170 3.89 -2.41 12.79
C LYS A 170 4.90 -1.27 12.76
N ARG A 171 4.52 -0.12 13.29
CA ARG A 171 5.43 0.98 13.58
C ARG A 171 6.24 0.65 14.83
N SER A 172 7.56 0.88 14.74
CA SER A 172 8.47 0.82 15.88
C SER A 172 9.29 2.10 15.94
N GLY A 173 9.02 2.94 16.95
CA GLY A 173 9.60 4.27 17.10
C GLY A 173 9.33 5.14 15.86
N ASN A 174 10.37 5.45 15.10
CA ASN A 174 10.29 6.31 13.91
C ASN A 174 10.34 5.54 12.59
N THR A 175 10.03 4.24 12.60
CA THR A 175 10.10 3.39 11.40
C THR A 175 8.88 2.50 11.26
N ILE A 176 8.46 2.26 10.02
CA ILE A 176 7.57 1.16 9.66
C ILE A 176 8.34 0.33 8.65
N ASN A 177 8.93 -0.76 9.12
CA ASN A 177 9.71 -1.68 8.32
C ASN A 177 9.15 -3.09 8.52
N GLY A 178 8.97 -3.84 7.44
CA GLY A 178 8.51 -5.22 7.57
C GLY A 178 8.23 -5.88 6.23
N ILE A 179 8.01 -7.19 6.33
CA ILE A 179 7.53 -8.04 5.24
C ILE A 179 6.16 -8.54 5.65
N PHE A 180 5.20 -8.47 4.74
CA PHE A 180 3.86 -9.00 4.92
C PHE A 180 3.56 -10.07 3.87
N ASP A 181 3.26 -11.28 4.34
CA ASP A 181 2.77 -12.38 3.51
C ASP A 181 1.25 -12.29 3.36
N LEU A 182 0.79 -12.20 2.11
CA LEU A 182 -0.62 -12.29 1.78
C LEU A 182 -1.12 -13.73 1.97
N PRO A 183 -2.37 -13.94 2.44
CA PRO A 183 -2.94 -15.28 2.58
C PRO A 183 -2.89 -16.08 1.28
N GLU A 184 -3.12 -15.41 0.14
CA GLU A 184 -3.09 -15.96 -1.22
C GLU A 184 -2.34 -14.99 -2.16
N SER A 185 -1.79 -15.50 -3.26
CA SER A 185 -1.19 -14.64 -4.28
C SER A 185 -2.30 -13.87 -4.99
N VAL A 186 -2.14 -12.55 -5.10
CA VAL A 186 -3.11 -11.66 -5.76
C VAL A 186 -2.48 -11.00 -6.96
N LYS A 187 -3.29 -10.78 -8.00
CA LYS A 187 -2.87 -10.05 -9.20
C LYS A 187 -3.20 -8.58 -9.05
N ILE A 188 -2.20 -7.71 -9.07
CA ILE A 188 -2.36 -6.26 -8.89
C ILE A 188 -2.04 -5.51 -10.19
N ILE A 189 -2.77 -4.43 -10.46
CA ILE A 189 -2.57 -3.57 -11.64
C ILE A 189 -2.06 -2.17 -11.29
N GLY A 190 -2.00 -1.86 -9.99
CA GLY A 190 -1.44 -0.61 -9.51
C GLY A 190 -1.36 -0.56 -8.00
N LEU A 191 -0.89 0.59 -7.51
CA LEU A 191 -0.77 0.93 -6.11
C LEU A 191 -1.56 2.17 -5.78
N TRP A 192 -2.01 2.23 -4.54
CA TRP A 192 -2.67 3.37 -3.94
C TRP A 192 -2.02 3.64 -2.58
N LEU A 193 -1.09 4.58 -2.51
CA LEU A 193 -0.51 5.00 -1.23
C LEU A 193 -1.37 6.12 -0.63
N SER A 194 -1.77 5.96 0.62
CA SER A 194 -2.54 7.00 1.33
C SER A 194 -1.95 7.26 2.72
N SER A 195 -2.01 8.52 3.12
CA SER A 195 -1.63 9.01 4.44
C SER A 195 -2.61 10.11 4.80
N ASP A 196 -3.20 10.06 5.98
CA ASP A 196 -4.26 11.00 6.36
C ASP A 196 -3.89 11.68 7.68
N GLY A 197 -4.24 12.95 7.78
CA GLY A 197 -3.97 13.78 8.95
C GLY A 197 -4.84 15.03 9.00
N ASP A 198 -5.87 15.11 8.17
CA ASP A 198 -6.85 16.19 8.14
C ASP A 198 -7.88 16.04 9.25
N ASP A 199 -8.34 14.82 9.57
CA ASP A 199 -9.33 14.58 10.63
C ASP A 199 -8.80 14.96 12.01
N THR A 200 -7.58 14.54 12.35
CA THR A 200 -6.96 14.86 13.66
C THR A 200 -6.06 16.09 13.66
N LEU A 201 -6.02 16.83 12.54
CA LEU A 201 -5.14 17.98 12.32
C LEU A 201 -3.64 17.66 12.52
N SER A 202 -3.26 16.42 12.23
CA SER A 202 -1.93 15.87 12.42
C SER A 202 -0.89 16.43 11.46
N GLN A 203 0.37 16.36 11.90
CA GLN A 203 1.53 16.81 11.12
C GLN A 203 2.68 15.83 11.29
N PHE A 204 3.09 15.23 10.17
CA PHE A 204 4.19 14.26 10.14
C PHE A 204 4.77 14.19 8.72
N SER A 205 5.95 13.59 8.59
CA SER A 205 6.54 13.26 7.30
C SER A 205 6.88 11.78 7.22
N ILE A 206 6.78 11.23 6.01
CA ILE A 206 7.07 9.84 5.70
C ILE A 206 8.10 9.83 4.61
N ASN A 207 9.17 9.08 4.84
CA ASN A 207 10.21 8.79 3.88
C ASN A 207 10.11 7.31 3.52
N ILE A 208 9.54 6.99 2.37
CA ILE A 208 9.46 5.63 1.84
C ILE A 208 10.74 5.37 1.05
N LYS A 209 11.63 4.56 1.62
CA LYS A 209 12.92 4.24 1.00
C LYS A 209 12.78 3.09 0.00
N SER A 210 11.98 2.08 0.35
CA SER A 210 11.76 0.92 -0.51
C SER A 210 10.36 0.36 -0.32
N LEU A 211 9.77 -0.06 -1.44
CA LEU A 211 8.53 -0.81 -1.51
C LEU A 211 8.70 -1.87 -2.59
N GLN A 212 8.65 -3.14 -2.18
CA GLN A 212 8.94 -4.27 -3.06
C GLN A 212 7.84 -5.32 -3.00
N PHE A 213 7.62 -5.99 -4.12
CA PHE A 213 6.65 -7.06 -4.28
C PHE A 213 7.32 -8.34 -4.75
N PHE A 214 6.90 -9.47 -4.20
CA PHE A 214 7.44 -10.78 -4.52
C PHE A 214 6.30 -11.74 -4.89
N ASP A 215 6.49 -12.54 -5.94
CA ASP A 215 5.57 -13.61 -6.33
C ASP A 215 5.77 -14.87 -5.45
N GLU A 216 4.83 -15.82 -5.51
CA GLU A 216 5.08 -17.20 -5.08
C GLU A 216 6.16 -17.82 -5.97
N ILE A 217 7.13 -18.48 -5.33
CA ILE A 217 8.10 -19.36 -5.99
C ILE A 217 7.42 -20.69 -6.31
#